data_AF-A0A7V4ULG3-F1
#
_entry.id   AF-A0A7V4ULG3-F1
#
_cell.length_a   1.000
_cell.length_b   1.000
_cell.length_c   1.000
_cell.angle_alpha   90.00
_cell.angle_beta   90.00
_cell.angle_gamma   90.00
#
_symmetry.space_group_name_H-M   'P 1'
#
loop_
_entity.id
_entity.type
_entity.pdbx_description
1 polymer ?
#
loop_
_entity_poly.entity_id
_entity_poly.type
_entity_poly.pdbx_seq_one_letter_code
_entity_poly.pdbx_strand_id
1 'polypeptide(L)'
;MRDGNGFNKVLGKINTDPNYSKILIKVLNPTTEEIVDGIIKSLGLEIISKNRPSKDWMVYTLNIKDMREVALILTEHGFAVEGINALPKMKELAKKKNVNV
;
A
#
# COMPACT_ATOMS: atom_id res chain seq x y z
N MET A 1 17.54 -11.08 1.75
CA MET A 1 17.43 -10.21 2.95
C MET A 1 16.26 -9.27 2.70
N ARG A 2 15.18 -9.37 3.49
CA ARG A 2 14.02 -8.48 3.38
C ARG A 2 14.44 -7.11 3.92
N ASP A 3 14.41 -6.08 3.08
CA ASP A 3 14.70 -4.68 3.45
C ASP A 3 13.62 -4.14 4.42
N GLY A 4 13.59 -4.65 5.65
CA GLY A 4 12.57 -4.34 6.65
C GLY A 4 12.64 -2.91 7.19
N ASN A 5 13.77 -2.21 6.97
CA ASN A 5 13.96 -0.84 7.47
C ASN A 5 13.42 0.25 6.54
N GLY A 6 13.50 0.06 5.22
CA GLY A 6 12.88 1.00 4.27
C GLY A 6 11.36 0.84 4.25
N PHE A 7 10.90 -0.40 4.27
CA PHE A 7 9.49 -0.78 4.23
C PHE A 7 8.70 -0.22 5.43
N ASN A 8 9.14 -0.46 6.68
CA ASN A 8 8.45 0.03 7.87
C ASN A 8 8.48 1.56 7.99
N LYS A 9 9.56 2.22 7.54
CA LYS A 9 9.64 3.70 7.51
C LYS A 9 8.66 4.31 6.53
N VAL A 10 8.44 3.67 5.39
CA VAL A 10 7.45 4.10 4.39
C VAL A 10 6.04 3.83 4.90
N LEU A 11 5.79 2.64 5.43
CA LEU A 11 4.48 2.25 5.98
C LEU A 11 4.01 3.21 7.07
N GLY A 12 4.90 3.62 7.98
CA GLY A 12 4.58 4.60 9.03
C GLY A 12 4.23 6.01 8.55
N LYS A 13 4.49 6.34 7.27
CA LYS A 13 4.09 7.63 6.64
C LYS A 13 2.78 7.52 5.85
N ILE A 14 2.28 6.30 5.63
CA ILE A 14 1.04 6.07 4.90
C ILE A 14 -0.12 6.20 5.91
N ASN A 15 -0.79 7.36 5.88
CA ASN A 15 -2.05 7.50 6.62
C ASN A 15 -3.06 6.47 6.10
N THR A 16 -3.74 5.75 6.97
CA THR A 16 -4.84 4.86 6.58
C THR A 16 -6.12 5.68 6.42
N ASP A 17 -6.87 5.44 5.34
CA ASP A 17 -8.18 6.06 5.13
C ASP A 17 -9.26 4.98 5.26
N PRO A 18 -10.37 5.23 5.97
CA PRO A 18 -11.44 4.24 6.11
C PRO A 18 -12.23 4.00 4.82
N ASN A 19 -12.10 4.85 3.80
CA ASN A 19 -12.84 4.73 2.54
C ASN A 19 -11.98 4.19 1.40
N TYR A 20 -10.65 4.35 1.48
CA TYR A 20 -9.74 4.01 0.40
C TYR A 20 -8.64 3.07 0.87
N SER A 21 -8.48 1.98 0.15
CA SER A 21 -7.35 1.06 0.37
C SER A 21 -6.12 1.56 -0.37
N LYS A 22 -4.95 1.23 0.17
CA LYS A 22 -3.67 1.64 -0.38
C LYS A 22 -2.83 0.41 -0.68
N ILE A 23 -2.05 0.46 -1.74
CA ILE A 23 -1.08 -0.59 -2.06
C ILE A 23 0.29 0.03 -2.25
N LEU A 24 1.26 -0.53 -1.54
CA LEU A 24 2.67 -0.15 -1.62
C LEU A 24 3.35 -1.11 -2.59
N ILE A 25 3.97 -0.57 -3.63
CA ILE A 25 4.57 -1.34 -4.72
C ILE A 25 6.00 -0.88 -4.90
N LYS A 26 6.92 -1.84 -5.07
CA LYS A 26 8.31 -1.52 -5.40
C LYS A 26 8.42 -1.16 -6.87
N VAL A 27 8.80 0.09 -7.15
CA VAL A 27 8.94 0.65 -8.51
C VAL A 27 10.41 1.01 -8.71
N LEU A 28 11.17 0.11 -9.35
CA LEU A 28 12.61 0.31 -9.57
C LEU A 28 12.89 1.24 -10.75
N ASN A 29 12.02 1.25 -11.76
CA ASN A 29 12.17 2.03 -12.99
C ASN A 29 10.83 2.65 -13.41
N PRO A 30 10.83 3.74 -14.22
CA PRO A 30 9.61 4.36 -14.73
C PRO A 30 8.68 3.38 -15.46
N THR A 31 9.23 2.45 -16.22
CA THR A 31 8.46 1.41 -16.92
C THR A 31 7.66 0.52 -15.97
N THR A 32 8.15 0.29 -14.75
CA THR A 32 7.42 -0.47 -13.72
C THR A 32 6.18 0.29 -13.26
N GLU A 33 6.25 1.62 -13.17
CA GLU A 33 5.08 2.45 -12.83
C GLU A 33 4.00 2.32 -13.90
N GLU A 34 4.37 2.41 -15.18
CA GLU A 34 3.43 2.31 -16.31
C GLU A 34 2.74 0.95 -16.37
N ILE A 35 3.48 -0.14 -16.13
CA ILE A 35 2.91 -1.49 -16.10
C ILE A 35 1.90 -1.62 -14.95
N VAL A 36 2.25 -1.14 -13.76
CA VAL A 36 1.38 -1.18 -12.59
C VAL A 36 0.12 -0.34 -12.82
N ASP A 37 0.25 0.88 -13.36
CA ASP A 37 -0.88 1.72 -13.77
C ASP A 37 -1.78 1.00 -14.78
N GLY A 38 -1.20 0.30 -15.77
CA GLY A 38 -1.91 -0.46 -16.77
C GLY A 38 -2.69 -1.65 -16.21
N ILE A 39 -2.09 -2.39 -15.27
CA ILE A 39 -2.75 -3.51 -14.57
C ILE A 39 -3.94 -2.98 -13.77
N ILE A 40 -3.73 -1.95 -12.93
CA ILE A 40 -4.78 -1.38 -12.08
C ILE A 40 -5.96 -0.88 -12.92
N LYS A 41 -5.70 -0.19 -14.03
CA LYS A 41 -6.74 0.27 -14.96
C LYS A 41 -7.46 -0.89 -15.67
N SER A 42 -6.74 -1.95 -16.04
CA SER A 42 -7.35 -3.14 -16.67
C SER A 42 -8.29 -3.90 -15.73
N LEU A 43 -8.05 -3.80 -14.42
CA LEU A 43 -8.96 -4.31 -13.38
C LEU A 43 -10.19 -3.42 -13.15
N GLY A 44 -10.34 -2.33 -13.91
CA GLY A 44 -11.44 -1.37 -13.76
C GLY A 44 -11.34 -0.52 -12.50
N LEU A 45 -10.15 -0.41 -11.91
CA LEU A 45 -9.94 0.28 -10.65
C LEU A 45 -9.53 1.73 -10.87
N GLU A 46 -10.14 2.62 -10.09
CA GLU A 46 -9.80 4.04 -10.09
C GLU A 46 -8.63 4.32 -9.14
N ILE A 47 -7.59 4.96 -9.68
CA ILE A 47 -6.46 5.47 -8.90
C ILE A 47 -6.81 6.87 -8.39
N ILE A 48 -7.12 6.97 -7.10
CA ILE A 48 -7.44 8.24 -6.43
C ILE A 48 -6.20 9.11 -6.28
N SER A 49 -5.06 8.50 -5.95
CA SER A 49 -3.80 9.22 -5.76
C SER A 49 -2.60 8.30 -5.86
N LYS A 50 -1.46 8.85 -6.30
CA LYS A 50 -0.15 8.20 -6.32
C LYS A 50 0.84 9.04 -5.52
N ASN A 51 1.58 8.42 -4.62
CA ASN A 51 2.62 9.08 -3.84
C ASN A 51 3.91 8.26 -3.84
N ARG A 52 5.06 8.91 -3.99
CA ARG A 52 6.38 8.26 -3.98
C ARG A 52 7.09 8.55 -2.65
N PRO A 53 6.86 7.76 -1.59
CA PRO A 53 7.49 7.98 -0.28
C PRO A 53 9.00 7.71 -0.27
N SER A 54 9.54 6.98 -1.26
CA SER A 54 10.98 6.71 -1.42
C SER A 54 11.30 6.40 -2.89
N LYS A 55 12.58 6.47 -3.28
CA LYS A 55 13.03 6.31 -4.68
C LYS A 55 12.47 5.05 -5.34
N ASP A 56 12.45 3.94 -4.61
CA ASP A 56 12.09 2.62 -5.13
C ASP A 56 10.67 2.18 -4.76
N TRP A 57 9.86 3.05 -4.14
CA TRP A 57 8.58 2.68 -3.56
C TRP A 57 7.49 3.68 -3.95
N MET A 58 6.37 3.15 -4.42
CA MET A 58 5.19 3.92 -4.81
C MET A 58 3.97 3.44 -4.02
N VAL A 59 3.15 4.39 -3.57
CA VAL A 59 1.89 4.13 -2.87
C VAL A 59 0.77 4.55 -3.79
N TYR A 60 -0.09 3.59 -4.10
CA TYR A 60 -1.31 3.81 -4.86
C TYR A 60 -2.49 3.81 -3.90
N THR A 61 -3.29 4.86 -3.95
CA THR A 61 -4.58 4.92 -3.26
C THR A 61 -5.66 4.58 -4.28
N LEU A 62 -6.40 3.50 -4.04
CA LEU A 62 -7.38 2.96 -4.98
C LEU A 62 -8.78 3.04 -4.38
N ASN A 63 -9.78 3.23 -5.22
CA ASN A 63 -11.19 3.31 -4.82
C ASN A 63 -11.82 1.92 -4.57
N ILE A 64 -11.16 1.08 -3.76
CA ILE A 64 -11.67 -0.24 -3.37
C ILE A 64 -11.51 -0.51 -1.89
N LYS A 65 -12.34 -1.41 -1.38
CA LYS A 65 -12.32 -1.84 0.02
C LYS A 65 -11.46 -3.08 0.27
N ASP A 66 -11.31 -3.95 -0.73
CA ASP A 66 -10.55 -5.20 -0.61
C ASP A 66 -9.38 -5.22 -1.61
N MET A 67 -8.16 -5.34 -1.10
CA MET A 67 -6.92 -5.33 -1.89
C MET A 67 -6.43 -6.72 -2.28
N ARG A 68 -7.10 -7.81 -1.89
CA ARG A 68 -6.53 -9.15 -2.04
C ARG A 68 -6.32 -9.53 -3.50
N GLU A 69 -7.31 -9.27 -4.33
CA GLU A 69 -7.24 -9.57 -5.77
C GLU A 69 -6.15 -8.76 -6.47
N VAL A 70 -6.08 -7.46 -6.16
CA VAL A 70 -5.05 -6.55 -6.74
C VAL A 70 -3.65 -6.96 -6.31
N ALA A 71 -3.47 -7.24 -5.02
CA ALA A 71 -2.19 -7.68 -4.48
C ALA A 71 -1.78 -9.03 -5.06
N LEU A 72 -2.73 -9.95 -5.25
CA LEU A 72 -2.48 -11.26 -5.87
C LEU A 72 -1.99 -11.09 -7.31
N ILE A 73 -2.74 -10.37 -8.14
CA ILE A 73 -2.42 -10.17 -9.57
C ILE A 73 -1.06 -9.49 -9.73
N LEU A 74 -0.78 -8.45 -8.93
CA LEU A 74 0.52 -7.78 -8.99
C LEU A 74 1.66 -8.71 -8.53
N THR A 75 1.42 -9.58 -7.54
CA THR A 75 2.40 -10.59 -7.12
C THR A 75 2.63 -11.63 -8.22
N GLU A 76 1.58 -12.06 -8.93
CA GLU A 76 1.68 -12.99 -10.07
C GLU A 76 2.47 -12.38 -11.24
N HIS A 77 2.37 -11.06 -11.43
CA HIS A 77 3.22 -10.32 -12.37
C HIS A 77 4.67 -10.10 -11.89
N GLY A 78 5.03 -10.63 -10.71
CA GLY A 78 6.38 -10.56 -10.16
C GLY A 78 6.71 -9.29 -9.38
N PHE A 79 5.70 -8.48 -9.04
CA PHE A 79 5.91 -7.28 -8.24
C PHE A 79 5.94 -7.60 -6.75
N ALA A 80 6.89 -6.97 -6.04
CA ALA A 80 6.86 -6.94 -4.58
C ALA A 80 5.83 -5.89 -4.13
N VAL A 81 4.69 -6.37 -3.63
CA VAL A 81 3.57 -5.54 -3.19
C VAL A 81 3.23 -5.78 -1.73
N GLU A 82 2.67 -4.76 -1.08
CA GLU A 82 1.98 -4.91 0.18
C GLU A 82 0.66 -4.14 0.15
N GLY A 83 -0.45 -4.85 0.39
CA GLY A 83 -1.77 -4.27 0.52
C GLY A 83 -2.02 -3.70 1.92
N ILE A 84 -2.42 -2.44 1.99
CA ILE A 84 -2.86 -1.76 3.20
C ILE A 84 -4.35 -1.53 3.05
N ASN A 85 -5.14 -2.42 3.65
CA ASN A 85 -6.60 -2.32 3.60
C ASN A 85 -7.08 -1.02 4.27
N ALA A 86 -8.21 -0.50 3.78
CA ALA A 86 -8.95 0.55 4.45
C ALA A 86 -9.38 0.04 5.84
N LEU A 87 -8.59 0.35 6.87
CA LEU A 87 -8.94 0.00 8.23
C LEU A 87 -10.00 0.99 8.72
N PRO A 88 -11.17 0.53 9.20
CA PRO A 88 -12.09 1.41 9.91
C PRO A 88 -11.30 2.01 11.08
N LYS A 89 -11.40 3.33 11.27
CA LYS A 89 -10.70 4.09 12.32
C LYS A 89 -10.67 3.29 13.62
N MET A 90 -9.57 2.59 13.89
CA MET A 90 -9.24 2.18 15.25
C MET A 90 -8.82 3.46 15.96
N LYS A 91 -9.82 4.21 16.44
CA LYS A 91 -9.62 5.06 17.60
C LYS A 91 -8.97 4.18 18.66
N GLU A 92 -7.77 4.56 19.09
CA GLU A 92 -7.23 4.24 20.42
C GLU A 92 -7.24 2.77 20.87
N LEU A 93 -6.38 1.92 20.30
CA LEU A 93 -5.92 0.71 21.01
C LEU A 93 -4.46 0.78 21.46
N ALA A 94 -3.78 1.90 21.22
CA ALA A 94 -2.44 2.18 21.76
C ALA A 94 -2.45 2.96 23.09
N LYS A 95 -3.61 3.13 23.74
CA LYS A 95 -3.76 3.91 24.98
C LYS A 95 -4.28 3.08 26.15
N LYS A 96 -3.74 1.86 26.37
CA LYS A 96 -3.91 1.13 27.64
C LYS A 96 -2.93 -0.05 27.80
N LYS A 97 -1.63 0.20 27.65
CA LYS A 97 -0.63 -0.52 28.47
C LYS A 97 -0.18 0.42 29.58
N ASN A 98 -1.08 0.64 30.53
CA ASN A 98 -0.70 1.00 31.89
C ASN A 98 -0.09 -0.26 32.49
N VAL A 99 1.20 -0.50 32.21
CA VAL A 99 2.01 -1.39 33.05
C VAL A 99 2.46 -0.53 34.20
N ASN A 100 1.65 -0.51 35.24
CA ASN A 100 2.08 -0.17 36.58
C ASN A 100 2.10 -1.50 37.32
N VAL A 101 3.30 -2.06 37.49
CA VAL A 101 3.61 -3.03 38.54
C VAL A 101 4.59 -2.36 39.49
#